data_AF-A0A7W4DVZ4-F1
#
_entry.id   AF-A0A7W4DVZ4-F1
#
_cell.length_a   1.000
_cell.length_b   1.000
_cell.length_c   1.000
_cell.angle_alpha   90.00
_cell.angle_beta   90.00
_cell.angle_gamma   90.00
#
_symmetry.space_group_name_H-M   'P 1'
#
loop_
_entity.id
_entity.type
_entity.pdbx_description
1 polymer ?
#
loop_
_entity_poly.entity_id
_entity_poly.type
_entity_poly.pdbx_seq_one_letter_code
_entity_poly.pdbx_strand_id
1 'polypeptide(L)'
;MVERGYRFCIALLLGLSCLYVQVLSSCSSTSKAKQGGPGSAEKSETGYSAVLSGAQRDSGFINVYSVKKPKETKHYFSVPKTVFARDILVVNKVTSVPMKLGETGMNRGVNYRTMLVRLSISPDGRNLDIREVDPIVECEQGDNICTSVRSNYVSSVVASLPIEAYGSDSSAVLVEVSSLFNGSENALQNVFGITGLGTSPKSSLSRILSMKAFPTNVMVYSELTAPVSGAEEQMTVTVGVASNWYLLPKDKMVPRFADDRVGFFTMPKQYYRDSQQRVEERKVITRWRLEPKNEDRERYLRGELVEPQKPIIFYIDSATPKQWIPYIKAGIEDWQVAFERAGFKKAIEAYELNTDTIDIDDARYSSVVYAASTMANAMGPSVCDPRTGEIVEADVMWWHNVLGAVQRWLRLQTGLLNPAVRGNQIPDDEMGKAVRFIAAHEIGHTLGLMHNMGSSAAYSIDSLRSPTFTSTHGTAPSIMDYARFNYVAQPGDGVEQLYPRIGEYDCYAIEFAYRWRGAATPHEEQQAQRAYVANFSKDPAYFFGPQ
;
A
#
# COMPACT_ATOMS: atom_id res chain seq x y z
N MET A 1 -30.09 -4.45 -14.17
CA MET A 1 -31.06 -4.97 -13.19
C MET A 1 -30.28 -5.15 -11.90
N VAL A 2 -30.82 -4.67 -10.77
CA VAL A 2 -30.18 -4.39 -9.47
C VAL A 2 -29.65 -2.95 -9.34
N GLU A 3 -30.63 -2.13 -9.02
CA GLU A 3 -30.62 -0.76 -8.51
C GLU A 3 -30.69 -0.81 -6.96
N ARG A 4 -30.39 0.33 -6.33
CA ARG A 4 -30.53 0.71 -4.91
C ARG A 4 -29.29 0.47 -4.05
N GLY A 5 -28.73 1.48 -3.39
CA GLY A 5 -29.14 2.87 -3.24
C GLY A 5 -28.12 3.58 -2.36
N TYR A 6 -28.17 4.91 -2.32
CA TYR A 6 -27.93 5.78 -1.15
C TYR A 6 -27.73 7.21 -1.69
N ARG A 7 -28.76 8.05 -1.57
CA ARG A 7 -28.63 9.51 -1.58
C ARG A 7 -29.46 10.10 -0.44
N PHE A 8 -28.72 10.76 0.45
CA PHE A 8 -28.97 12.03 1.15
C PHE A 8 -30.34 12.34 1.77
N CYS A 9 -30.30 12.83 3.01
CA CYS A 9 -30.79 14.18 3.35
C CYS A 9 -30.15 14.73 4.64
N ILE A 10 -29.61 15.93 4.54
CA ILE A 10 -29.22 16.83 5.63
C ILE A 10 -30.45 17.65 6.02
N ALA A 11 -30.68 17.86 7.31
CA ALA A 11 -31.47 18.98 7.80
C ALA A 11 -30.83 19.55 9.08
N LEU A 12 -30.72 20.88 9.11
CA LEU A 12 -30.01 21.71 10.07
C LEU A 12 -31.03 22.70 10.65
N LEU A 13 -31.04 22.90 11.98
CA LEU A 13 -31.07 24.20 12.69
C LEU A 13 -31.72 24.15 14.10
N LEU A 14 -30.95 24.68 15.06
CA LEU A 14 -31.30 25.53 16.23
C LEU A 14 -32.33 24.97 17.24
N GLY A 15 -32.10 24.88 18.55
CA GLY A 15 -31.08 25.39 19.44
C GLY A 15 -31.74 25.59 20.80
N LEU A 16 -31.15 25.15 21.92
CA LEU A 16 -31.42 25.73 23.25
C LEU A 16 -30.42 25.19 24.29
N SER A 17 -29.77 26.15 24.92
CA SER A 17 -28.92 26.06 26.10
C SER A 17 -29.61 25.39 27.28
N CYS A 18 -28.90 24.49 27.97
CA CYS A 18 -28.95 24.38 29.43
C CYS A 18 -27.71 23.64 29.93
N LEU A 19 -26.90 24.35 30.73
CA LEU A 19 -25.89 23.76 31.59
C LEU A 19 -26.54 22.70 32.49
N TYR A 20 -25.93 21.53 32.59
CA TYR A 20 -26.06 20.68 33.77
C TYR A 20 -24.68 20.31 34.27
N VAL A 21 -24.26 21.05 35.30
CA VAL A 21 -23.19 20.67 36.21
C VAL A 21 -23.75 19.55 37.08
N GLN A 22 -23.19 18.34 37.00
CA GLN A 22 -23.39 17.35 38.03
C GLN A 22 -22.13 17.22 38.89
N VAL A 23 -22.36 17.56 40.16
CA VAL A 23 -21.45 17.51 41.29
C VAL A 23 -21.08 16.06 41.58
N LEU A 24 -19.77 15.81 41.67
CA LEU A 24 -19.19 14.59 42.23
C LEU A 24 -19.51 14.52 43.73
N SER A 25 -20.33 13.55 44.12
CA SER A 25 -20.46 13.14 45.52
C SER A 25 -19.52 11.97 45.81
N SER A 26 -18.56 12.26 46.67
CA SER A 26 -17.66 11.34 47.35
C SER A 26 -18.40 10.24 48.12
N CYS A 27 -17.97 8.99 47.94
CA CYS A 27 -18.19 7.94 48.91
C CYS A 27 -16.86 7.26 49.23
N SER A 28 -16.36 7.54 50.42
CA SER A 28 -15.15 6.98 51.02
C SER A 28 -15.42 5.56 51.51
N SER A 29 -14.69 4.57 51.01
CA SER A 29 -14.50 3.30 51.70
C SER A 29 -13.00 2.98 51.77
N THR A 30 -12.49 3.06 52.99
CA THR A 30 -11.12 2.72 53.36
C THR A 30 -10.96 1.20 53.37
N SER A 31 -10.13 0.66 52.48
CA SER A 31 -9.49 -0.65 52.68
C SER A 31 -7.97 -0.48 52.68
N LYS A 32 -7.33 -1.00 53.74
CA LYS A 32 -5.89 -0.89 53.98
C LYS A 32 -5.13 -1.77 52.97
N ALA A 33 -4.49 -1.15 51.98
CA ALA A 33 -3.49 -1.80 51.15
C ALA A 33 -2.10 -1.72 51.83
N LYS A 34 -1.46 -2.87 52.04
CA LYS A 34 -0.06 -2.98 52.46
C LYS A 34 0.83 -2.37 51.36
N GLN A 35 1.61 -1.36 51.74
CA GLN A 35 2.70 -0.81 50.93
C GLN A 35 3.78 -1.90 50.72
N GLY A 36 3.90 -2.40 49.49
CA GLY A 36 5.13 -2.98 48.97
C GLY A 36 5.87 -1.88 48.21
N GLY A 37 7.08 -1.54 48.63
CA GLY A 37 7.90 -0.51 47.99
C GLY A 37 8.28 -0.83 46.54
N PRO A 38 8.74 0.16 45.77
CA PRO A 38 9.16 -0.04 44.39
C PRO A 38 10.49 -0.79 44.36
N GLY A 39 10.43 -2.10 44.19
CA GLY A 39 11.59 -2.90 43.80
C GLY A 39 11.91 -2.61 42.35
N SER A 40 12.99 -1.85 42.11
CA SER A 40 13.67 -1.79 40.82
C SER A 40 14.21 -3.19 40.49
N ALA A 41 13.46 -3.96 39.71
CA ALA A 41 13.95 -5.23 39.19
C ALA A 41 14.96 -4.95 38.06
N GLU A 42 16.23 -4.78 38.43
CA GLU A 42 17.35 -4.90 37.48
C GLU A 42 17.39 -6.35 36.97
N LYS A 43 16.72 -6.62 35.84
CA LYS A 43 16.89 -7.87 35.11
C LYS A 43 18.25 -7.84 34.40
N SER A 44 19.24 -8.49 35.01
CA SER A 44 20.64 -8.56 34.55
C SER A 44 20.84 -9.33 33.23
N GLU A 45 21.98 -9.08 32.57
CA GLU A 45 22.50 -9.73 31.34
C GLU A 45 22.41 -11.27 31.36
N THR A 46 22.53 -11.89 32.54
CA THR A 46 22.42 -13.35 32.70
C THR A 46 21.04 -13.90 32.31
N GLY A 47 19.98 -13.12 32.48
CA GLY A 47 18.62 -13.51 32.09
C GLY A 47 18.42 -13.53 30.57
N TYR A 48 19.05 -12.60 29.85
CA TYR A 48 18.89 -12.45 28.41
C TYR A 48 19.42 -13.67 27.63
N SER A 49 20.68 -14.04 27.89
CA SER A 49 21.31 -15.21 27.26
C SER A 49 20.68 -16.53 27.69
N ALA A 50 20.21 -16.62 28.94
CA ALA A 50 19.53 -17.81 29.45
C ALA A 50 18.19 -18.06 28.74
N VAL A 51 17.38 -17.02 28.49
CA VAL A 51 16.09 -17.14 27.78
C VAL A 51 16.29 -17.66 26.35
N LEU A 52 17.35 -17.20 25.68
CA LEU A 52 17.67 -17.49 24.28
C LEU A 52 18.59 -18.71 24.09
N SER A 53 18.85 -19.48 25.13
CA SER A 53 19.69 -20.67 25.02
C SER A 53 19.09 -21.67 24.02
N GLY A 54 19.89 -22.05 23.01
CA GLY A 54 19.46 -22.96 21.93
C GLY A 54 18.49 -22.33 20.92
N ALA A 55 18.34 -21.00 20.90
CA ALA A 55 17.46 -20.32 19.95
C ALA A 55 17.97 -20.39 18.51
N GLN A 56 17.05 -20.61 17.57
CA GLN A 56 17.30 -20.22 16.17
C GLN A 56 17.17 -18.70 16.08
N ARG A 57 18.15 -18.05 15.46
CA ARG A 57 18.22 -16.59 15.34
C ARG A 57 18.22 -16.19 13.86
N ASP A 58 17.52 -15.10 13.57
CA ASP A 58 17.73 -14.31 12.35
C ASP A 58 17.92 -12.83 12.73
N SER A 59 18.73 -12.09 11.98
CA SER A 59 19.20 -10.74 12.36
C SER A 59 18.77 -9.66 11.39
N GLY A 60 18.33 -8.53 11.94
CA GLY A 60 17.84 -7.38 11.19
C GLY A 60 17.76 -6.13 12.05
N PHE A 61 16.93 -5.16 11.69
CA PHE A 61 16.73 -3.98 12.55
C PHE A 61 16.08 -4.32 13.90
N ILE A 62 15.29 -5.40 13.91
CA ILE A 62 14.88 -6.15 15.09
C ILE A 62 15.38 -7.57 14.86
N ASN A 63 16.09 -8.14 15.83
CA ASN A 63 16.50 -9.55 15.74
C ASN A 63 15.36 -10.43 16.21
N VAL A 64 15.15 -11.55 15.53
CA VAL A 64 14.09 -12.51 15.85
C VAL A 64 14.68 -13.83 16.32
N TYR A 65 14.02 -14.45 17.30
CA TYR A 65 14.48 -15.69 17.90
C TYR A 65 13.34 -16.69 18.06
N SER A 66 13.60 -17.96 17.74
CA SER A 66 12.68 -19.07 17.98
C SER A 66 13.31 -20.06 18.93
N VAL A 67 12.68 -20.28 20.09
CA VAL A 67 13.18 -21.17 21.15
C VAL A 67 12.25 -22.36 21.29
N LYS A 68 12.74 -23.55 20.95
CA LYS A 68 11.98 -24.80 21.14
C LYS A 68 11.88 -25.10 22.65
N LYS A 69 10.65 -25.14 23.18
CA LYS A 69 10.34 -25.61 24.53
C LYS A 69 9.60 -26.96 24.43
N PRO A 70 9.47 -27.73 25.54
CA PRO A 70 8.89 -29.08 25.48
C PRO A 70 7.46 -29.18 24.93
N LYS A 71 6.65 -28.12 25.05
CA LYS A 71 5.23 -28.10 24.64
C LYS A 71 4.93 -27.18 23.45
N GLU A 72 5.80 -26.21 23.18
CA GLU A 72 5.58 -25.17 22.20
C GLU A 72 6.91 -24.55 21.77
N THR A 73 6.92 -23.86 20.63
CA THR A 73 8.02 -22.95 20.27
C THR A 73 7.63 -21.56 20.70
N LYS A 74 8.51 -20.88 21.45
CA LYS A 74 8.33 -19.48 21.83
C LYS A 74 9.12 -18.59 20.89
N HIS A 75 8.55 -17.45 20.53
CA HIS A 75 9.12 -16.51 19.59
C HIS A 75 9.41 -15.19 20.29
N TYR A 76 10.58 -14.62 20.03
CA TYR A 76 11.02 -13.41 20.71
C TYR A 76 11.55 -12.38 19.72
N PHE A 77 11.28 -11.12 20.02
CA PHE A 77 11.95 -9.98 19.40
C PHE A 77 12.96 -9.40 20.37
N SER A 78 14.19 -9.19 19.89
CA SER A 78 15.16 -8.30 20.51
C SER A 78 15.10 -6.96 19.80
N VAL A 79 14.49 -5.98 20.47
CA VAL A 79 14.22 -4.66 19.92
C VAL A 79 15.29 -3.69 20.42
N PRO A 80 16.16 -3.16 19.53
CA PRO A 80 17.12 -2.14 19.92
C PRO A 80 16.42 -0.85 20.35
N LYS A 81 16.97 -0.16 21.36
CA LYS A 81 16.48 1.15 21.82
C LYS A 81 16.46 2.20 20.73
N THR A 82 17.31 2.07 19.71
CA THR A 82 17.36 2.95 18.54
C THR A 82 16.13 2.86 17.63
N VAL A 83 15.32 1.80 17.80
CA VAL A 83 14.02 1.61 17.13
C VAL A 83 12.90 2.30 17.90
N PHE A 84 13.06 2.59 19.19
CA PHE A 84 12.08 3.37 19.94
C PHE A 84 11.93 4.77 19.33
N ALA A 85 10.70 5.28 19.35
CA ALA A 85 10.30 6.51 18.67
C ALA A 85 10.43 6.53 17.13
N ARG A 86 10.84 5.42 16.50
CA ARG A 86 10.77 5.26 15.04
C ARG A 86 9.37 4.80 14.65
N ASP A 87 8.96 5.20 13.45
CA ASP A 87 7.73 4.75 12.85
C ASP A 87 7.97 3.44 12.09
N ILE A 88 7.15 2.44 12.38
CA ILE A 88 7.16 1.13 11.74
C ILE A 88 5.81 0.97 11.04
N LEU A 89 5.83 0.68 9.74
CA LEU A 89 4.64 0.35 8.98
C LEU A 89 4.40 -1.16 9.08
N VAL A 90 3.32 -1.55 9.75
CA VAL A 90 2.86 -2.94 9.79
C VAL A 90 2.03 -3.20 8.56
N VAL A 91 2.48 -4.09 7.68
CA VAL A 91 1.83 -4.44 6.42
C VAL A 91 1.45 -5.91 6.48
N ASN A 92 0.15 -6.20 6.47
CA ASN A 92 -0.35 -7.57 6.56
C ASN A 92 -0.93 -8.04 5.21
N LYS A 93 -0.39 -9.15 4.71
CA LYS A 93 -0.72 -9.74 3.42
C LYS A 93 -1.27 -11.15 3.61
N VAL A 94 -2.20 -11.55 2.75
CA VAL A 94 -2.67 -12.93 2.64
C VAL A 94 -1.64 -13.73 1.84
N THR A 95 -1.26 -14.91 2.32
CA THR A 95 -0.25 -15.78 1.66
C THR A 95 -0.87 -17.04 1.09
N SER A 96 -1.98 -17.51 1.67
CA SER A 96 -2.76 -18.65 1.19
C SER A 96 -4.18 -18.62 1.76
N VAL A 97 -5.12 -19.20 1.01
CA VAL A 97 -6.54 -19.31 1.42
C VAL A 97 -7.13 -20.64 0.96
N PRO A 98 -8.23 -21.11 1.58
CA PRO A 98 -9.01 -22.20 1.04
C PRO A 98 -9.80 -21.73 -0.18
N MET A 99 -10.11 -22.65 -1.09
CA MET A 99 -10.74 -22.37 -2.39
C MET A 99 -11.97 -21.45 -2.28
N LYS A 100 -12.92 -21.76 -1.38
CA LYS A 100 -14.16 -20.97 -1.19
C LYS A 100 -13.90 -19.51 -0.82
N LEU A 101 -12.85 -19.24 -0.03
CA LEU A 101 -12.49 -17.87 0.32
C LEU A 101 -11.76 -17.19 -0.85
N GLY A 102 -10.91 -17.93 -1.58
CA GLY A 102 -10.27 -17.44 -2.80
C GLY A 102 -11.24 -16.98 -3.89
N GLU A 103 -12.41 -17.62 -3.99
CA GLU A 103 -13.47 -17.22 -4.94
C GLU A 103 -14.10 -15.85 -4.62
N THR A 104 -13.86 -15.30 -3.42
CA THR A 104 -14.30 -13.93 -3.05
C THR A 104 -13.32 -12.85 -3.51
N GLY A 105 -12.19 -13.23 -4.12
CA GLY A 105 -11.09 -12.33 -4.48
C GLY A 105 -10.01 -12.17 -3.40
N MET A 106 -10.20 -12.80 -2.24
CA MET A 106 -9.19 -12.88 -1.19
C MET A 106 -8.15 -13.94 -1.56
N ASN A 107 -7.11 -13.57 -2.32
CA ASN A 107 -6.05 -14.47 -2.76
C ASN A 107 -4.67 -14.06 -2.21
N ARG A 108 -3.64 -14.86 -2.51
CA ARG A 108 -2.25 -14.56 -2.17
C ARG A 108 -1.84 -13.19 -2.70
N GLY A 109 -1.15 -12.41 -1.88
CA GLY A 109 -0.68 -11.06 -2.18
C GLY A 109 -1.65 -9.94 -1.79
N VAL A 110 -2.91 -10.24 -1.45
CA VAL A 110 -3.87 -9.22 -1.01
C VAL A 110 -3.42 -8.62 0.32
N ASN A 111 -3.13 -7.32 0.32
CA ASN A 111 -2.98 -6.52 1.54
C ASN A 111 -4.36 -6.33 2.20
N TYR A 112 -4.53 -6.84 3.41
CA TYR A 112 -5.80 -6.68 4.14
C TYR A 112 -5.73 -5.64 5.24
N ARG A 113 -4.53 -5.25 5.70
CA ARG A 113 -4.37 -4.20 6.70
C ARG A 113 -2.98 -3.59 6.68
N THR A 114 -2.95 -2.27 6.76
CA THR A 114 -1.74 -1.49 6.99
C THR A 114 -1.93 -0.59 8.21
N MET A 115 -0.93 -0.53 9.10
CA MET A 115 -0.96 0.30 10.32
C MET A 115 0.39 0.98 10.54
N LEU A 116 0.39 2.22 11.00
CA LEU A 116 1.61 2.88 11.47
C LEU A 116 1.72 2.67 12.98
N VAL A 117 2.81 2.05 13.44
CA VAL A 117 3.04 1.79 14.86
C VAL A 117 4.36 2.39 15.35
N ARG A 118 4.41 2.68 16.65
CA ARG A 118 5.60 3.11 17.37
C ARG A 118 5.75 2.29 18.64
N LEU A 119 6.99 1.95 18.95
CA LEU A 119 7.35 1.19 20.13
C LEU A 119 7.79 2.12 21.26
N SER A 120 7.29 1.85 22.47
CA SER A 120 7.65 2.58 23.69
C SER A 120 7.67 1.67 24.91
N ILE A 121 8.49 1.98 25.91
CA ILE A 121 8.42 1.29 27.21
C ILE A 121 7.26 1.89 28.01
N SER A 122 6.50 1.03 28.70
CA SER A 122 5.42 1.45 29.59
C SER A 122 5.96 2.35 30.72
N PRO A 123 5.14 3.26 31.29
CA PRO A 123 5.60 4.18 32.34
C PRO A 123 6.20 3.50 33.58
N ASP A 124 5.77 2.28 33.90
CA ASP A 124 6.30 1.47 35.01
C ASP A 124 7.56 0.66 34.65
N GLY A 125 8.04 0.74 33.40
CA GLY A 125 9.25 0.10 32.91
C GLY A 125 9.13 -1.41 32.65
N ARG A 126 7.92 -1.98 32.70
CA ARG A 126 7.71 -3.43 32.69
C ARG A 126 7.36 -4.03 31.34
N ASN A 127 6.72 -3.25 30.47
CA ASN A 127 6.23 -3.74 29.19
C ASN A 127 6.77 -2.90 28.01
N LEU A 128 6.82 -3.53 26.86
CA LEU A 128 6.93 -2.88 25.56
C LEU A 128 5.52 -2.64 25.02
N ASP A 129 5.11 -1.39 24.96
CA ASP A 129 3.87 -0.97 24.32
C ASP A 129 4.09 -0.80 22.81
N ILE A 130 3.17 -1.39 22.03
CA ILE A 130 3.01 -1.15 20.60
C ILE A 130 1.85 -0.19 20.44
N ARG A 131 2.13 1.00 19.91
CA ARG A 131 1.15 2.08 19.80
C ARG A 131 0.84 2.41 18.36
N GLU A 132 -0.43 2.38 17.98
CA GLU A 132 -0.90 2.82 16.67
C GLU A 132 -0.93 4.35 16.60
N VAL A 133 -0.36 4.89 15.52
CA VAL A 133 -0.18 6.32 15.28
C VAL A 133 -1.00 6.72 14.06
N ASP A 134 -1.84 7.73 14.19
CA ASP A 134 -2.50 8.38 13.05
C ASP A 134 -1.74 9.67 12.68
N PRO A 135 -1.02 9.71 11.55
CA PRO A 135 -0.23 10.87 11.16
C PRO A 135 -1.02 11.90 10.32
N ILE A 136 -2.34 11.95 10.45
CA ILE A 136 -3.17 12.94 9.72
C ILE A 136 -2.84 14.40 10.11
N VAL A 137 -2.42 14.62 11.36
CA VAL A 137 -2.15 15.96 11.89
C VAL A 137 -0.67 16.34 11.73
N GLU A 138 -0.44 17.48 11.11
CA GLU A 138 0.86 18.15 10.97
C GLU A 138 0.81 19.52 11.66
N CYS A 139 1.95 19.95 12.19
CA CYS A 139 2.10 21.28 12.78
C CYS A 139 3.47 21.87 12.44
N GLU A 140 3.55 23.19 12.33
CA GLU A 140 4.79 23.87 11.99
C GLU A 140 5.75 23.96 13.18
N GLN A 141 7.01 23.57 12.97
CA GLN A 141 8.00 23.60 14.04
C GLN A 141 8.25 25.03 14.49
N GLY A 142 8.03 25.29 15.79
CA GLY A 142 8.18 26.62 16.40
C GLY A 142 6.85 27.19 16.88
N ASP A 143 5.73 26.76 16.29
CA ASP A 143 4.40 27.22 16.69
C ASP A 143 3.99 26.63 18.04
N ASN A 144 3.36 27.46 18.87
CA ASN A 144 2.88 27.06 20.19
C ASN A 144 1.78 26.00 20.10
N ILE A 145 0.95 26.06 19.05
CA ILE A 145 -0.13 25.09 18.82
C ILE A 145 0.38 23.65 18.70
N CYS A 146 1.64 23.43 18.29
CA CYS A 146 2.25 22.09 18.29
C CYS A 146 2.25 21.42 19.67
N THR A 147 2.34 22.19 20.75
CA THR A 147 2.24 21.65 22.11
C THR A 147 0.84 21.10 22.36
N SER A 148 -0.20 21.86 21.98
CA SER A 148 -1.60 21.43 22.07
C SER A 148 -1.87 20.20 21.21
N VAL A 149 -1.34 20.16 19.98
CA VAL A 149 -1.46 18.99 19.08
C VAL A 149 -0.90 17.74 19.77
N ARG A 150 0.31 17.81 20.33
CA ARG A 150 0.95 16.66 21.01
C ARG A 150 0.23 16.22 22.28
N SER A 151 -0.39 17.14 23.03
CA SER A 151 -1.14 16.80 24.24
C SER A 151 -2.56 16.31 23.96
N ASN A 152 -3.17 16.75 22.85
CA ASN A 152 -4.55 16.42 22.49
C ASN A 152 -4.65 15.08 21.73
N TYR A 153 -3.67 14.79 20.86
CA TYR A 153 -3.65 13.58 20.05
C TYR A 153 -2.62 12.59 20.57
N VAL A 154 -3.08 11.64 21.38
CA VAL A 154 -2.27 10.51 21.87
C VAL A 154 -2.48 9.27 21.01
N SER A 155 -1.42 8.52 20.77
CA SER A 155 -1.46 7.22 20.09
C SER A 155 -2.10 6.14 20.96
N SER A 156 -2.89 5.24 20.37
CA SER A 156 -3.55 4.14 21.08
C SER A 156 -2.60 2.96 21.32
N VAL A 157 -2.57 2.39 22.52
CA VAL A 157 -1.84 1.14 22.78
C VAL A 157 -2.65 -0.02 22.19
N VAL A 158 -2.10 -0.69 21.18
CA VAL A 158 -2.76 -1.83 20.50
C VAL A 158 -2.27 -3.18 21.02
N ALA A 159 -1.07 -3.23 21.61
CA ALA A 159 -0.56 -4.38 22.33
C ALA A 159 0.48 -3.93 23.38
N SER A 160 0.66 -4.73 24.44
CA SER A 160 1.63 -4.46 25.50
C SER A 160 2.25 -5.79 25.95
N LEU A 161 3.55 -5.94 25.73
CA LEU A 161 4.27 -7.21 25.94
C LEU A 161 5.22 -7.10 27.14
N PRO A 162 5.22 -8.06 28.09
CA PRO A 162 6.18 -8.07 29.18
C PRO A 162 7.63 -8.11 28.70
N ILE A 163 8.49 -7.28 29.30
CA ILE A 163 9.92 -7.30 29.03
C ILE A 163 10.54 -8.47 29.78
N GLU A 164 11.03 -9.45 29.02
CA GLU A 164 11.61 -10.67 29.55
C GLU A 164 13.01 -10.43 30.10
N ALA A 165 13.82 -9.65 29.38
CA ALA A 165 15.18 -9.27 29.77
C ALA A 165 15.65 -8.01 29.02
N TYR A 166 16.74 -7.43 29.50
CA TYR A 166 17.49 -6.37 28.82
C TYR A 166 18.79 -6.94 28.27
N GLY A 167 19.27 -6.42 27.12
CA GLY A 167 20.60 -6.73 26.61
C GLY A 167 21.72 -6.34 27.59
N SER A 168 22.94 -6.82 27.36
CA SER A 168 24.10 -6.67 28.26
C SER A 168 24.40 -5.22 28.68
N ASP A 169 24.21 -4.27 27.78
CA ASP A 169 24.35 -2.82 27.99
C ASP A 169 22.99 -2.09 28.07
N SER A 170 21.91 -2.84 28.26
CA SER A 170 20.53 -2.36 28.14
C SER A 170 20.22 -1.68 26.80
N SER A 171 20.98 -1.93 25.73
CA SER A 171 20.75 -1.33 24.40
C SER A 171 19.55 -1.93 23.67
N ALA A 172 19.05 -3.09 24.10
CA ALA A 172 17.90 -3.75 23.53
C ALA A 172 16.99 -4.34 24.62
N VAL A 173 15.71 -4.50 24.30
CA VAL A 173 14.74 -5.22 25.13
C VAL A 173 14.37 -6.53 24.46
N LEU A 174 14.28 -7.59 25.26
CA LEU A 174 13.77 -8.88 24.81
C LEU A 174 12.31 -9.03 25.21
N VAL A 175 11.46 -9.29 24.24
CA VAL A 175 10.02 -9.53 24.45
C VAL A 175 9.59 -10.81 23.76
N GLU A 176 8.71 -11.57 24.42
CA GLU A 176 8.03 -12.71 23.82
C GLU A 176 6.87 -12.18 22.94
N VAL A 177 6.76 -12.64 21.71
CA VAL A 177 5.84 -12.08 20.69
C VAL A 177 4.87 -13.10 20.12
N SER A 178 4.84 -14.35 20.60
CA SER A 178 4.01 -15.39 20.00
C SER A 178 2.53 -15.02 20.01
N SER A 179 2.04 -14.36 21.07
CA SER A 179 0.63 -13.96 21.19
C SER A 179 0.15 -13.05 20.05
N LEU A 180 1.04 -12.21 19.50
CA LEU A 180 0.74 -11.28 18.42
C LEU A 180 0.46 -11.97 17.08
N PHE A 181 0.97 -13.19 16.90
CA PHE A 181 1.06 -13.84 15.59
C PHE A 181 0.48 -15.26 15.58
N ASN A 182 0.16 -15.85 16.73
CA ASN A 182 -0.44 -17.18 16.82
C ASN A 182 -1.98 -17.16 16.93
N GLY A 183 -2.61 -16.02 16.69
CA GLY A 183 -4.06 -15.85 16.80
C GLY A 183 -4.60 -15.75 18.23
N SER A 184 -3.74 -15.51 19.24
CA SER A 184 -4.20 -15.19 20.61
C SER A 184 -4.65 -13.74 20.73
N GLU A 185 -3.93 -12.83 20.08
CA GLU A 185 -4.27 -11.41 19.99
C GLU A 185 -4.56 -11.03 18.53
N ASN A 186 -5.58 -10.20 18.32
CA ASN A 186 -6.05 -9.83 16.97
C ASN A 186 -5.77 -8.36 16.63
N ALA A 187 -5.20 -7.60 17.57
CA ALA A 187 -5.02 -6.15 17.41
C ALA A 187 -4.16 -5.78 16.20
N LEU A 188 -3.20 -6.63 15.83
CA LEU A 188 -2.36 -6.46 14.63
C LEU A 188 -2.87 -7.29 13.44
N GLN A 189 -3.36 -8.51 13.69
CA GLN A 189 -3.71 -9.50 12.65
C GLN A 189 -5.19 -9.92 12.69
N ASN A 190 -6.12 -8.97 12.53
CA ASN A 190 -7.56 -9.28 12.46
C ASN A 190 -8.03 -9.61 11.03
N VAL A 191 -7.42 -10.61 10.38
CA VAL A 191 -7.78 -10.96 8.99
C VAL A 191 -9.27 -11.28 8.88
N PHE A 192 -9.81 -12.16 9.72
CA PHE A 192 -11.19 -12.59 9.64
C PHE A 192 -12.22 -11.49 9.92
N GLY A 193 -11.93 -10.55 10.81
CA GLY A 193 -12.79 -9.40 11.05
C GLY A 193 -12.80 -8.43 9.87
N ILE A 194 -11.63 -8.16 9.29
CA ILE A 194 -11.47 -7.19 8.19
C ILE A 194 -12.00 -7.75 6.86
N THR A 195 -11.89 -9.05 6.64
CA THR A 195 -12.43 -9.71 5.45
C THR A 195 -13.92 -10.04 5.55
N GLY A 196 -14.64 -9.49 6.55
CA GLY A 196 -16.09 -9.61 6.68
C GLY A 196 -16.61 -10.95 7.20
N LEU A 197 -15.75 -11.87 7.65
CA LEU A 197 -16.17 -13.14 8.27
C LEU A 197 -16.64 -12.95 9.72
N GLY A 198 -16.29 -11.82 10.36
CA GLY A 198 -16.82 -11.41 11.65
C GLY A 198 -16.49 -12.37 12.79
N THR A 199 -15.37 -13.09 12.68
CA THR A 199 -14.91 -14.10 13.64
C THR A 199 -13.46 -13.80 14.05
N SER A 200 -12.94 -14.54 15.03
CA SER A 200 -11.56 -14.42 15.51
C SER A 200 -10.83 -15.76 15.39
N PRO A 201 -9.50 -15.74 15.18
CA PRO A 201 -8.70 -16.95 15.21
C PRO A 201 -8.87 -17.73 16.53
N LYS A 202 -8.81 -19.06 16.43
CA LYS A 202 -8.62 -19.96 17.56
C LYS A 202 -7.14 -20.26 17.66
N SER A 203 -6.48 -19.75 18.71
CA SER A 203 -5.04 -19.94 18.92
C SER A 203 -4.62 -21.40 18.98
N SER A 204 -5.47 -22.30 19.49
CA SER A 204 -5.21 -23.75 19.52
C SER A 204 -5.16 -24.42 18.14
N LEU A 205 -5.70 -23.76 17.10
CA LEU A 205 -5.71 -24.22 15.70
C LEU A 205 -4.85 -23.32 14.80
N SER A 206 -4.12 -22.39 15.39
CA SER A 206 -3.31 -21.39 14.70
C SER A 206 -1.85 -21.55 15.12
N ARG A 207 -0.92 -21.15 14.26
CA ARG A 207 0.51 -21.31 14.53
C ARG A 207 1.36 -20.32 13.76
N ILE A 208 2.51 -19.97 14.32
CA ILE A 208 3.57 -19.26 13.61
C ILE A 208 4.36 -20.30 12.81
N LEU A 209 4.55 -20.03 11.52
CA LEU A 209 5.26 -20.91 10.60
C LEU A 209 6.75 -20.56 10.55
N SER A 210 7.08 -19.28 10.43
CA SER A 210 8.46 -18.79 10.42
C SER A 210 8.55 -17.30 10.72
N MET A 211 9.75 -16.85 11.10
CA MET A 211 10.10 -15.43 11.21
C MET A 211 11.39 -15.18 10.45
N LYS A 212 11.44 -14.07 9.73
CA LYS A 212 12.62 -13.59 8.99
C LYS A 212 12.92 -12.16 9.38
N ALA A 213 14.20 -11.82 9.48
CA ALA A 213 14.65 -10.48 9.81
C ALA A 213 15.54 -9.90 8.71
N PHE A 214 15.35 -8.62 8.44
CA PHE A 214 16.04 -7.89 7.37
C PHE A 214 16.49 -6.51 7.87
N PRO A 215 17.37 -5.81 7.14
CA PRO A 215 17.88 -4.50 7.56
C PRO A 215 16.83 -3.43 7.83
N THR A 216 15.65 -3.52 7.21
CA THR A 216 14.54 -2.56 7.39
C THR A 216 13.17 -3.23 7.49
N ASN A 217 13.11 -4.55 7.64
CA ASN A 217 11.85 -5.28 7.75
C ASN A 217 11.99 -6.50 8.66
N VAL A 218 10.92 -6.88 9.34
CA VAL A 218 10.77 -8.18 10.01
C VAL A 218 9.48 -8.77 9.50
N MET A 219 9.53 -10.01 9.05
CA MET A 219 8.38 -10.69 8.49
C MET A 219 8.05 -11.94 9.30
N VAL A 220 6.79 -12.09 9.67
CA VAL A 220 6.28 -13.26 10.40
C VAL A 220 5.18 -13.92 9.58
N TYR A 221 5.38 -15.20 9.27
CA TYR A 221 4.39 -16.05 8.63
C TYR A 221 3.57 -16.79 9.67
N SER A 222 2.25 -16.76 9.51
CA SER A 222 1.32 -17.46 10.37
C SER A 222 0.25 -18.19 9.57
N GLU A 223 -0.22 -19.30 10.13
CA GLU A 223 -1.45 -19.97 9.73
C GLU A 223 -2.49 -19.68 10.82
N LEU A 224 -3.55 -18.96 10.47
CA LEU A 224 -4.62 -18.59 11.39
C LEU A 224 -5.89 -19.33 11.02
N THR A 225 -6.54 -19.95 12.00
CA THR A 225 -7.77 -20.73 11.79
C THR A 225 -8.90 -20.18 12.64
N ALA A 226 -10.05 -19.88 12.04
CA ALA A 226 -11.24 -19.39 12.74
C ALA A 226 -12.48 -20.23 12.43
N PRO A 227 -13.46 -20.31 13.35
CA PRO A 227 -14.76 -20.90 13.06
C PRO A 227 -15.55 -20.01 12.09
N VAL A 228 -16.30 -20.62 11.18
CA VAL A 228 -17.21 -19.89 10.29
C VAL A 228 -18.49 -19.55 11.05
N SER A 229 -18.76 -18.26 11.22
CA SER A 229 -19.97 -17.77 11.89
C SER A 229 -21.23 -18.20 11.12
N GLY A 230 -22.22 -18.77 11.83
CA GLY A 230 -23.53 -19.13 11.25
C GLY A 230 -23.58 -20.46 10.46
N ALA A 231 -22.52 -21.26 10.49
CA ALA A 231 -22.53 -22.60 9.91
C ALA A 231 -23.29 -23.60 10.81
N GLU A 232 -24.14 -24.46 10.22
CA GLU A 232 -24.88 -25.52 10.94
C GLU A 232 -23.94 -26.60 11.51
N GLU A 233 -22.79 -26.84 10.87
CA GLU A 233 -21.71 -27.70 11.34
C GLU A 233 -20.50 -26.87 11.80
N GLN A 234 -19.62 -27.47 12.63
CA GLN A 234 -18.34 -26.85 13.03
C GLN A 234 -17.37 -26.73 11.84
N MET A 235 -17.66 -25.82 10.92
CA MET A 235 -16.76 -25.46 9.83
C MET A 235 -15.70 -24.49 10.34
N THR A 236 -14.45 -24.73 9.93
CA THR A 236 -13.34 -23.82 10.16
C THR A 236 -12.76 -23.37 8.83
N VAL A 237 -12.17 -22.18 8.84
CA VAL A 237 -11.44 -21.60 7.71
C VAL A 237 -10.04 -21.26 8.19
N THR A 238 -9.04 -21.67 7.41
CA THR A 238 -7.63 -21.47 7.71
C THR A 238 -7.02 -20.56 6.65
N VAL A 239 -6.37 -19.47 7.05
CA VAL A 239 -5.75 -18.48 6.17
C VAL A 239 -4.29 -18.35 6.53
N GLY A 240 -3.41 -18.42 5.53
CA GLY A 240 -2.01 -18.05 5.68
C GLY A 240 -1.87 -16.53 5.59
N VAL A 241 -1.07 -15.94 6.48
CA VAL A 241 -0.78 -14.51 6.50
C VAL A 241 0.71 -14.25 6.67
N ALA A 242 1.19 -13.15 6.09
CA ALA A 242 2.50 -12.57 6.34
C ALA A 242 2.30 -11.18 6.96
N SER A 243 2.95 -10.94 8.10
CA SER A 243 2.98 -9.63 8.75
C SER A 243 4.37 -9.06 8.69
N ASN A 244 4.50 -7.96 7.98
CA ASN A 244 5.73 -7.23 7.78
C ASN A 244 5.76 -6.04 8.73
N TRP A 245 6.86 -5.85 9.43
CA TRP A 245 7.13 -4.68 10.28
C TRP A 245 8.24 -3.88 9.59
N TYR A 246 7.82 -2.99 8.70
CA TYR A 246 8.72 -2.22 7.85
C TYR A 246 9.17 -0.93 8.57
N LEU A 247 10.47 -0.81 8.85
CA LEU A 247 11.04 0.38 9.48
C LEU A 247 11.08 1.54 8.47
N LEU A 248 10.24 2.55 8.68
CA LEU A 248 10.19 3.67 7.76
C LEU A 248 11.44 4.58 7.87
N PRO A 249 11.85 5.20 6.75
CA PRO A 249 12.93 6.18 6.75
C PRO A 249 12.69 7.34 7.74
N LYS A 250 13.80 7.86 8.31
CA LYS A 250 13.76 9.09 9.12
C LYS A 250 13.50 10.31 8.24
N ASP A 251 14.19 10.37 7.11
CA ASP A 251 14.02 11.40 6.11
C ASP A 251 12.76 11.11 5.30
N LYS A 252 11.80 12.02 5.37
CA LYS A 252 10.46 11.87 4.81
C LYS A 252 10.43 12.42 3.39
N MET A 253 9.78 11.72 2.46
CA MET A 253 9.43 12.31 1.16
C MET A 253 8.61 13.59 1.37
N VAL A 254 8.93 14.66 0.65
CA VAL A 254 8.08 15.87 0.63
C VAL A 254 6.73 15.50 0.00
N PRO A 255 5.61 15.63 0.75
CA PRO A 255 4.29 15.33 0.22
C PRO A 255 3.94 16.26 -0.95
N ARG A 256 2.95 15.87 -1.75
CA ARG A 256 2.45 16.68 -2.85
C ARG A 256 0.95 16.87 -2.70
N PHE A 257 0.49 18.12 -2.67
CA PHE A 257 -0.94 18.39 -2.62
C PHE A 257 -1.64 17.92 -3.89
N ALA A 258 -2.84 17.36 -3.70
CA ALA A 258 -3.72 16.98 -4.79
C ALA A 258 -4.29 18.22 -5.50
N ASP A 259 -4.58 18.06 -6.78
CA ASP A 259 -5.39 18.98 -7.58
C ASP A 259 -6.51 18.15 -8.21
N ASP A 260 -7.77 18.54 -8.02
CA ASP A 260 -8.93 17.74 -8.44
C ASP A 260 -9.01 17.57 -9.98
N ARG A 261 -8.21 18.34 -10.75
CA ARG A 261 -8.07 18.20 -12.21
C ARG A 261 -7.09 17.11 -12.62
N VAL A 262 -6.42 16.44 -11.66
CA VAL A 262 -5.46 15.36 -11.92
C VAL A 262 -5.80 14.16 -11.02
N GLY A 263 -6.22 13.07 -11.65
CA GLY A 263 -6.71 11.87 -10.97
C GLY A 263 -5.64 11.05 -10.25
N PHE A 264 -5.38 11.36 -8.98
CA PHE A 264 -4.55 10.56 -8.08
C PHE A 264 -5.31 10.09 -6.85
N PHE A 265 -4.95 8.91 -6.35
CA PHE A 265 -5.33 8.50 -5.00
C PHE A 265 -4.73 9.46 -3.96
N THR A 266 -5.45 9.68 -2.87
CA THR A 266 -5.07 10.71 -1.89
C THR A 266 -5.21 10.26 -0.46
N MET A 267 -4.45 10.91 0.42
CA MET A 267 -4.58 10.83 1.88
C MET A 267 -4.92 12.21 2.46
N PRO A 268 -5.81 12.30 3.45
CA PRO A 268 -6.12 13.57 4.11
C PRO A 268 -4.96 14.02 5.00
N LYS A 269 -4.83 15.34 5.16
CA LYS A 269 -3.90 16.00 6.08
C LYS A 269 -4.56 17.23 6.70
N GLN A 270 -4.25 17.47 7.96
CA GLN A 270 -4.64 18.65 8.72
C GLN A 270 -3.39 19.40 9.17
N TYR A 271 -3.24 20.66 8.74
CA TYR A 271 -2.11 21.51 9.09
C TYR A 271 -2.54 22.56 10.11
N TYR A 272 -1.91 22.55 11.29
CA TYR A 272 -2.11 23.52 12.35
C TYR A 272 -0.95 24.51 12.40
N ARG A 273 -1.28 25.80 12.47
CA ARG A 273 -0.33 26.89 12.67
C ARG A 273 -0.91 27.98 13.59
N ASP A 274 -0.04 28.68 14.32
CA ASP A 274 -0.43 29.78 15.22
C ASP A 274 -1.11 30.93 14.45
N SER A 275 -0.72 31.13 13.20
CA SER A 275 -1.22 32.22 12.35
C SER A 275 -2.60 31.97 11.72
N GLN A 276 -3.16 30.77 11.88
CA GLN A 276 -4.41 30.38 11.23
C GLN A 276 -5.64 30.70 12.10
N GLN A 277 -6.75 31.10 11.46
CA GLN A 277 -8.06 31.23 12.13
C GLN A 277 -8.90 29.95 12.06
N ARG A 278 -8.45 28.93 11.32
CA ARG A 278 -9.03 27.59 11.19
C ARG A 278 -7.99 26.61 10.68
N VAL A 279 -8.16 25.33 11.01
CA VAL A 279 -7.30 24.25 10.50
C VAL A 279 -7.30 24.25 8.95
N GLU A 280 -6.12 24.08 8.37
CA GLU A 280 -5.98 23.88 6.92
C GLU A 280 -6.11 22.39 6.61
N GLU A 281 -7.17 22.03 5.89
CA GLU A 281 -7.37 20.67 5.39
C GLU A 281 -6.87 20.55 3.94
N ARG A 282 -6.10 19.50 3.69
CA ARG A 282 -5.55 19.18 2.37
C ARG A 282 -5.63 17.69 2.12
N LYS A 283 -5.53 17.34 0.84
CA LYS A 283 -5.26 15.99 0.38
C LYS A 283 -3.85 15.96 -0.21
N VAL A 284 -3.07 14.96 0.13
CA VAL A 284 -1.79 14.67 -0.50
C VAL A 284 -1.94 13.46 -1.41
N ILE A 285 -1.33 13.49 -2.60
CA ILE A 285 -1.38 12.35 -3.52
C ILE A 285 -0.49 11.20 -3.02
N THR A 286 -0.85 9.97 -3.36
CA THR A 286 0.06 8.83 -3.20
C THR A 286 1.00 8.72 -4.39
N ARG A 287 2.30 8.60 -4.15
CA ARG A 287 3.32 8.51 -5.21
C ARG A 287 4.63 7.89 -4.71
N TRP A 288 5.43 7.34 -5.61
CA TRP A 288 6.80 6.93 -5.29
C TRP A 288 7.72 8.13 -5.05
N ARG A 289 8.75 7.94 -4.21
CA ARG A 289 9.81 8.94 -4.00
C ARG A 289 10.83 8.89 -5.13
N LEU A 290 10.56 9.63 -6.21
CA LEU A 290 11.53 9.88 -7.29
C LEU A 290 12.22 11.23 -7.10
N GLU A 291 13.51 11.17 -6.83
CA GLU A 291 14.40 12.32 -6.69
C GLU A 291 15.65 12.06 -7.55
N PRO A 292 16.22 13.07 -8.22
CA PRO A 292 17.50 12.91 -8.89
C PRO A 292 18.61 12.65 -7.87
N LYS A 293 19.65 11.91 -8.27
CA LYS A 293 20.89 11.79 -7.50
C LYS A 293 21.46 13.18 -7.19
N ASN A 294 22.13 13.34 -6.07
CA ASN A 294 22.61 14.66 -5.61
C ASN A 294 23.49 15.34 -6.66
N GLU A 295 24.37 14.57 -7.29
CA GLU A 295 25.28 15.01 -8.37
C GLU A 295 24.56 15.38 -9.68
N ASP A 296 23.33 14.93 -9.88
CA ASP A 296 22.56 15.10 -11.12
C ASP A 296 21.49 16.22 -11.00
N ARG A 297 21.30 16.81 -9.82
CA ARG A 297 20.25 17.83 -9.57
C ARG A 297 20.32 19.01 -10.52
N GLU A 298 21.50 19.56 -10.75
CA GLU A 298 21.65 20.72 -11.66
C GLU A 298 21.35 20.36 -13.11
N ARG A 299 21.78 19.17 -13.55
CA ARG A 299 21.50 18.65 -14.90
C ARG A 299 20.01 18.45 -15.11
N TYR A 300 19.36 17.82 -14.13
CA TYR A 300 17.92 17.62 -14.11
C TYR A 300 17.16 18.95 -14.17
N LEU A 301 17.56 19.96 -13.39
CA LEU A 301 16.92 21.28 -13.40
C LEU A 301 17.13 22.05 -14.72
N ARG A 302 18.17 21.70 -15.50
CA ARG A 302 18.35 22.19 -16.88
C ARG A 302 17.53 21.43 -17.92
N GLY A 303 16.77 20.42 -17.51
CA GLY A 303 15.94 19.60 -18.40
C GLY A 303 16.64 18.38 -19.00
N GLU A 304 17.85 18.04 -18.54
CA GLU A 304 18.50 16.79 -18.96
C GLU A 304 17.84 15.59 -18.29
N LEU A 305 17.68 14.48 -19.02
CA LEU A 305 17.23 13.21 -18.45
C LEU A 305 18.31 12.59 -17.55
N VAL A 306 17.93 12.30 -16.30
CA VAL A 306 18.82 11.67 -15.31
C VAL A 306 18.20 10.37 -14.79
N GLU A 307 19.00 9.52 -14.14
CA GLU A 307 18.46 8.37 -13.44
C GLU A 307 18.01 8.79 -12.03
N PRO A 308 16.86 8.31 -11.51
CA PRO A 308 16.48 8.62 -10.14
C PRO A 308 17.45 7.98 -9.15
N GLN A 309 17.51 8.54 -7.94
CA GLN A 309 18.27 7.97 -6.83
C GLN A 309 17.76 6.57 -6.45
N LYS A 310 16.45 6.33 -6.57
CA LYS A 310 15.82 5.03 -6.38
C LYS A 310 14.82 4.79 -7.54
N PRO A 311 15.13 3.88 -8.47
CA PRO A 311 14.15 3.46 -9.47
C PRO A 311 13.03 2.63 -8.82
N ILE A 312 11.87 2.60 -9.47
CA ILE A 312 10.74 1.74 -9.11
C ILE A 312 11.01 0.36 -9.72
N ILE A 313 11.08 -0.66 -8.87
CA ILE A 313 11.41 -2.02 -9.31
C ILE A 313 10.25 -2.96 -9.01
N PHE A 314 9.75 -3.64 -10.04
CA PHE A 314 8.77 -4.71 -9.92
C PHE A 314 9.39 -6.06 -10.18
N TYR A 315 9.04 -7.04 -9.35
CA TYR A 315 9.40 -8.45 -9.54
C TYR A 315 8.19 -9.26 -9.98
N ILE A 316 8.32 -9.99 -11.09
CA ILE A 316 7.28 -10.88 -11.59
C ILE A 316 7.41 -12.21 -10.86
N ASP A 317 6.31 -12.65 -10.23
CA ASP A 317 6.23 -13.91 -9.53
C ASP A 317 6.69 -15.07 -10.43
N SER A 318 7.58 -15.91 -9.89
CA SER A 318 8.05 -17.15 -10.52
C SER A 318 6.92 -18.11 -10.94
N ALA A 319 5.73 -18.00 -10.34
CA ALA A 319 4.55 -18.78 -10.72
C ALA A 319 3.85 -18.27 -12.00
N THR A 320 4.25 -17.11 -12.52
CA THR A 320 3.69 -16.54 -13.75
C THR A 320 4.00 -17.44 -14.96
N PRO A 321 3.01 -17.80 -15.80
CA PRO A 321 3.28 -18.57 -17.01
C PRO A 321 4.29 -17.85 -17.93
N LYS A 322 5.33 -18.57 -18.36
CA LYS A 322 6.51 -18.00 -19.03
C LYS A 322 6.19 -17.21 -20.29
N GLN A 323 5.16 -17.59 -21.03
CA GLN A 323 4.76 -16.90 -22.25
C GLN A 323 4.22 -15.48 -22.00
N TRP A 324 3.73 -15.19 -20.79
CA TRP A 324 3.19 -13.87 -20.42
C TRP A 324 4.23 -12.93 -19.82
N ILE A 325 5.33 -13.47 -19.27
CA ILE A 325 6.38 -12.68 -18.61
C ILE A 325 6.89 -11.53 -19.50
N PRO A 326 7.28 -11.74 -20.78
CA PRO A 326 7.78 -10.64 -21.62
C PRO A 326 6.77 -9.50 -21.80
N TYR A 327 5.48 -9.81 -21.86
CA TYR A 327 4.41 -8.83 -22.05
C TYR A 327 4.10 -8.06 -20.76
N ILE A 328 4.14 -8.73 -19.61
CA ILE A 328 3.99 -8.08 -18.31
C ILE A 328 5.17 -7.13 -18.06
N LYS A 329 6.41 -7.58 -18.34
CA LYS A 329 7.60 -6.71 -18.26
C LYS A 329 7.45 -5.47 -19.12
N ALA A 330 7.05 -5.65 -20.38
CA ALA A 330 6.84 -4.54 -21.29
C ALA A 330 5.73 -3.58 -20.81
N GLY A 331 4.64 -4.09 -20.22
CA GLY A 331 3.57 -3.24 -19.69
C GLY A 331 4.01 -2.41 -18.49
N ILE A 332 4.88 -2.95 -17.64
CA ILE A 332 5.53 -2.20 -16.55
C ILE A 332 6.41 -1.09 -17.13
N GLU A 333 7.27 -1.44 -18.08
CA GLU A 333 8.27 -0.54 -18.66
C GLU A 333 7.68 0.49 -19.64
N ASP A 334 6.45 0.30 -20.12
CA ASP A 334 5.73 1.25 -20.98
C ASP A 334 5.58 2.63 -20.33
N TRP A 335 5.51 2.69 -19.00
CA TRP A 335 5.45 3.95 -18.24
C TRP A 335 6.73 4.78 -18.30
N GLN A 336 7.83 4.22 -18.82
CA GLN A 336 9.09 4.93 -18.94
C GLN A 336 8.96 6.22 -19.77
N VAL A 337 8.11 6.25 -20.80
CA VAL A 337 7.87 7.46 -21.60
C VAL A 337 7.28 8.61 -20.78
N ALA A 338 6.40 8.29 -19.82
CA ALA A 338 5.80 9.27 -18.93
C ALA A 338 6.82 9.79 -17.90
N PHE A 339 7.70 8.91 -17.41
CA PHE A 339 8.78 9.30 -16.52
C PHE A 339 9.88 10.12 -17.22
N GLU A 340 10.17 9.85 -18.49
CA GLU A 340 11.06 10.68 -19.29
C GLU A 340 10.51 12.10 -19.40
N ARG A 341 9.20 12.23 -19.61
CA ARG A 341 8.54 13.53 -19.52
C ARG A 341 8.72 14.16 -18.15
N ALA A 342 8.69 13.41 -17.05
CA ALA A 342 9.02 13.91 -15.71
C ALA A 342 10.53 14.15 -15.45
N GLY A 343 11.42 13.86 -16.41
CA GLY A 343 12.87 14.12 -16.33
C GLY A 343 13.72 12.91 -15.95
N PHE A 344 13.12 11.72 -15.87
CA PHE A 344 13.79 10.51 -15.43
C PHE A 344 13.85 9.45 -16.52
N LYS A 345 15.07 8.99 -16.83
CA LYS A 345 15.30 7.74 -17.58
C LYS A 345 15.54 6.60 -16.59
N LYS A 346 15.21 5.37 -16.98
CA LYS A 346 15.27 4.17 -16.10
C LYS A 346 14.60 4.42 -14.75
N ALA A 347 13.39 4.95 -14.81
CA ALA A 347 12.60 5.27 -13.63
C ALA A 347 11.84 4.06 -13.11
N ILE A 348 11.48 3.13 -14.01
CA ILE A 348 10.70 1.95 -13.71
C ILE A 348 11.28 0.74 -14.46
N GLU A 349 11.44 -0.37 -13.76
CA GLU A 349 12.09 -1.58 -14.28
C GLU A 349 11.39 -2.85 -13.79
N ALA A 350 11.40 -3.90 -14.62
CA ALA A 350 10.82 -5.19 -14.29
C ALA A 350 11.84 -6.32 -14.33
N TYR A 351 11.80 -7.20 -13.33
CA TYR A 351 12.67 -8.37 -13.22
C TYR A 351 11.85 -9.63 -12.93
N GLU A 352 12.36 -10.80 -13.31
CA GLU A 352 11.81 -12.07 -12.82
C GLU A 352 12.29 -12.29 -11.39
N LEU A 353 11.39 -12.75 -10.52
CA LEU A 353 11.70 -12.99 -9.12
C LEU A 353 12.58 -14.25 -8.97
N ASN A 354 13.72 -14.10 -8.30
CA ASN A 354 14.53 -15.24 -7.84
C ASN A 354 14.20 -15.57 -6.38
N THR A 355 13.41 -16.63 -6.18
CA THR A 355 12.93 -17.09 -4.87
C THR A 355 14.04 -17.50 -3.89
N ASP A 356 15.25 -17.79 -4.38
CA ASP A 356 16.38 -18.13 -3.51
C ASP A 356 16.92 -16.88 -2.78
N THR A 357 16.63 -15.70 -3.30
CA THR A 357 17.19 -14.43 -2.81
C THR A 357 16.14 -13.45 -2.31
N ILE A 358 14.94 -13.49 -2.89
CA ILE A 358 13.86 -12.56 -2.59
C ILE A 358 12.64 -13.37 -2.17
N ASP A 359 12.10 -13.00 -1.01
CA ASP A 359 10.78 -13.43 -0.61
C ASP A 359 9.75 -12.47 -1.18
N ILE A 360 8.76 -12.99 -1.91
CA ILE A 360 7.73 -12.17 -2.56
C ILE A 360 6.81 -11.45 -1.58
N ASP A 361 6.64 -11.98 -0.35
CA ASP A 361 5.77 -11.34 0.65
C ASP A 361 6.53 -10.27 1.49
N ASP A 362 7.84 -10.08 1.26
CA ASP A 362 8.65 -9.07 1.94
C ASP A 362 8.32 -7.66 1.41
N ALA A 363 7.77 -6.81 2.29
CA ALA A 363 7.34 -5.44 1.97
C ALA A 363 8.46 -4.48 1.50
N ARG A 364 9.72 -4.93 1.42
CA ARG A 364 10.81 -4.18 0.77
C ARG A 364 10.77 -4.25 -0.75
N TYR A 365 10.01 -5.18 -1.32
CA TYR A 365 9.93 -5.41 -2.76
C TYR A 365 8.49 -5.24 -3.24
N SER A 366 8.34 -4.83 -4.51
CA SER A 366 7.05 -4.75 -5.19
C SER A 366 6.95 -5.87 -6.20
N SER A 367 5.75 -6.41 -6.38
CA SER A 367 5.57 -7.65 -7.13
C SER A 367 4.36 -7.64 -8.05
N VAL A 368 4.39 -8.52 -9.06
CA VAL A 368 3.20 -8.95 -9.81
C VAL A 368 2.93 -10.39 -9.41
N VAL A 369 1.87 -10.61 -8.63
CA VAL A 369 1.51 -11.92 -8.06
C VAL A 369 0.49 -12.61 -8.96
N TYR A 370 0.81 -13.82 -9.41
CA TYR A 370 -0.06 -14.59 -10.30
C TYR A 370 -0.94 -15.55 -9.50
N ALA A 371 -2.23 -15.21 -9.37
CA ALA A 371 -3.20 -16.00 -8.62
C ALA A 371 -3.93 -17.01 -9.51
N ALA A 372 -3.77 -18.30 -9.22
CA ALA A 372 -4.59 -19.37 -9.78
C ALA A 372 -6.01 -19.32 -9.18
N SER A 373 -6.91 -18.58 -9.83
CA SER A 373 -8.26 -18.31 -9.34
C SER A 373 -9.21 -18.07 -10.51
N THR A 374 -10.49 -18.37 -10.29
CA THR A 374 -11.56 -18.21 -11.27
C THR A 374 -12.01 -16.75 -11.43
N MET A 375 -11.57 -15.85 -10.54
CA MET A 375 -11.83 -14.43 -10.64
C MET A 375 -11.23 -13.86 -11.93
N ALA A 376 -12.06 -13.13 -12.69
CA ALA A 376 -11.69 -12.61 -14.01
C ALA A 376 -11.35 -11.12 -13.92
N ASN A 377 -10.31 -10.77 -13.16
CA ASN A 377 -9.90 -9.39 -12.95
C ASN A 377 -8.37 -9.25 -12.78
N ALA A 378 -7.89 -8.01 -12.74
CA ALA A 378 -6.57 -7.64 -12.22
C ALA A 378 -6.75 -6.43 -11.27
N MET A 379 -5.75 -6.14 -10.44
CA MET A 379 -5.78 -5.01 -9.51
C MET A 379 -4.35 -4.58 -9.15
N GLY A 380 -4.06 -3.29 -9.23
CA GLY A 380 -2.78 -2.69 -8.82
C GLY A 380 -2.84 -1.90 -7.50
N PRO A 381 -3.06 -2.54 -6.33
CA PRO A 381 -3.01 -1.84 -5.04
C PRO A 381 -1.59 -1.37 -4.71
N SER A 382 -1.48 -0.39 -3.83
CA SER A 382 -0.20 0.06 -3.28
C SER A 382 -0.30 0.26 -1.76
N VAL A 383 0.83 0.08 -1.09
CA VAL A 383 0.99 0.35 0.35
C VAL A 383 1.79 1.63 0.50
N CYS A 384 1.24 2.56 1.27
CA CYS A 384 1.76 3.92 1.38
C CYS A 384 2.17 4.25 2.81
N ASP A 385 3.23 5.03 2.98
CA ASP A 385 3.57 5.73 4.22
C ASP A 385 2.51 6.82 4.48
N PRO A 386 1.66 6.67 5.51
CA PRO A 386 0.59 7.62 5.78
C PRO A 386 1.11 8.99 6.23
N ARG A 387 2.39 9.11 6.58
CA ARG A 387 3.03 10.39 6.95
C ARG A 387 3.17 11.32 5.74
N THR A 388 3.38 10.77 4.54
CA THR A 388 3.78 11.54 3.36
C THR A 388 2.98 11.26 2.09
N GLY A 389 2.30 10.11 2.01
CA GLY A 389 1.78 9.58 0.75
C GLY A 389 2.84 8.86 -0.09
N GLU A 390 4.04 8.61 0.45
CA GLU A 390 5.07 7.83 -0.26
C GLU A 390 4.60 6.39 -0.43
N ILE A 391 4.52 5.91 -1.67
CA ILE A 391 4.32 4.49 -1.96
C ILE A 391 5.61 3.76 -1.57
N VAL A 392 5.47 2.77 -0.68
CA VAL A 392 6.59 1.99 -0.14
C VAL A 392 6.75 0.69 -0.92
N GLU A 393 5.63 0.07 -1.27
CA GLU A 393 5.57 -1.14 -2.08
C GLU A 393 4.21 -1.26 -2.78
N ALA A 394 4.14 -2.09 -3.82
CA ALA A 394 2.92 -2.41 -4.53
C ALA A 394 2.92 -3.88 -4.99
N ASP A 395 1.78 -4.55 -4.82
CA ASP A 395 1.58 -5.92 -5.27
C ASP A 395 0.43 -5.98 -6.30
N VAL A 396 0.76 -6.06 -7.58
CA VAL A 396 -0.25 -6.23 -8.62
C VAL A 396 -0.82 -7.64 -8.55
N MET A 397 -2.12 -7.73 -8.31
CA MET A 397 -2.87 -8.99 -8.28
C MET A 397 -3.31 -9.37 -9.69
N TRP A 398 -2.76 -10.45 -10.22
CA TRP A 398 -3.13 -10.99 -11.51
C TRP A 398 -3.90 -12.29 -11.35
N TRP A 399 -5.23 -12.27 -11.47
CA TRP A 399 -6.02 -13.50 -11.42
C TRP A 399 -6.08 -14.18 -12.79
N HIS A 400 -5.82 -15.49 -12.84
CA HIS A 400 -5.68 -16.26 -14.09
C HIS A 400 -6.81 -16.00 -15.10
N ASN A 401 -8.06 -15.95 -14.64
CA ASN A 401 -9.22 -15.82 -15.51
C ASN A 401 -9.41 -14.42 -16.13
N VAL A 402 -8.57 -13.43 -15.81
CA VAL A 402 -8.50 -12.17 -16.58
C VAL A 402 -8.25 -12.47 -18.06
N LEU A 403 -7.46 -13.50 -18.37
CA LEU A 403 -7.20 -13.96 -19.72
C LEU A 403 -8.49 -14.33 -20.46
N GLY A 404 -9.46 -14.95 -19.78
CA GLY A 404 -10.76 -15.28 -20.35
C GLY A 404 -11.64 -14.05 -20.64
N ALA A 405 -11.59 -13.03 -19.77
CA ALA A 405 -12.28 -11.76 -20.03
C ALA A 405 -11.71 -11.06 -21.27
N VAL A 406 -10.38 -11.03 -21.36
CA VAL A 406 -9.63 -10.34 -22.40
C VAL A 406 -9.75 -11.04 -23.74
N GLN A 407 -9.69 -12.37 -23.75
CA GLN A 407 -9.95 -13.16 -24.94
C GLN A 407 -11.32 -12.84 -25.55
N ARG A 408 -12.37 -12.73 -24.72
CA ARG A 408 -13.70 -12.32 -25.18
C ARG A 408 -13.70 -10.89 -25.73
N TRP A 409 -13.03 -9.96 -25.06
CA TRP A 409 -12.91 -8.58 -25.53
C TRP A 409 -12.20 -8.49 -26.87
N LEU A 410 -11.04 -9.14 -27.03
CA LEU A 410 -10.29 -9.18 -28.29
C LEU A 410 -11.17 -9.70 -29.42
N ARG A 411 -11.80 -10.86 -29.22
CA ARG A 411 -12.66 -11.48 -30.22
C ARG A 411 -13.82 -10.57 -30.62
N LEU A 412 -14.54 -10.00 -29.65
CA LEU A 412 -15.74 -9.20 -29.91
C LEU A 412 -15.41 -7.81 -30.48
N GLN A 413 -14.35 -7.16 -29.98
CA GLN A 413 -14.05 -5.77 -30.28
C GLN A 413 -13.09 -5.62 -31.46
N THR A 414 -12.20 -6.58 -31.69
CA THR A 414 -11.15 -6.47 -32.71
C THR A 414 -11.23 -7.53 -33.80
N GLY A 415 -12.04 -8.59 -33.61
CA GLY A 415 -12.12 -9.71 -34.54
C GLY A 415 -12.54 -9.34 -35.97
N LEU A 416 -13.26 -8.23 -36.15
CA LEU A 416 -13.58 -7.74 -37.50
C LEU A 416 -12.31 -7.35 -38.28
N LEU A 417 -11.36 -6.68 -37.61
CA LEU A 417 -10.11 -6.19 -38.18
C LEU A 417 -8.97 -7.21 -38.10
N ASN A 418 -8.96 -8.04 -37.05
CA ASN A 418 -7.93 -9.03 -36.81
C ASN A 418 -8.51 -10.46 -36.87
N PRO A 419 -8.37 -11.16 -38.02
CA PRO A 419 -8.84 -12.54 -38.13
C PRO A 419 -8.21 -13.52 -37.13
N ALA A 420 -6.99 -13.26 -36.63
CA ALA A 420 -6.28 -14.15 -35.71
C ALA A 420 -7.00 -14.32 -34.36
N VAL A 421 -7.81 -13.35 -33.94
CA VAL A 421 -8.53 -13.40 -32.64
C VAL A 421 -9.94 -13.99 -32.75
N ARG A 422 -10.36 -14.49 -33.92
CA ARG A 422 -11.70 -15.07 -34.13
C ARG A 422 -11.84 -16.49 -33.58
N GLY A 423 -10.73 -17.21 -33.45
CA GLY A 423 -10.68 -18.58 -32.99
C GLY A 423 -11.07 -18.73 -31.50
N ASN A 424 -11.38 -19.96 -31.11
CA ASN A 424 -11.60 -20.30 -29.69
C ASN A 424 -10.29 -20.29 -28.88
N GLN A 425 -9.15 -20.42 -29.56
CA GLN A 425 -7.83 -20.22 -28.99
C GLN A 425 -7.18 -19.08 -29.77
N ILE A 426 -6.89 -17.98 -29.09
CA ILE A 426 -6.19 -16.83 -29.66
C ILE A 426 -4.69 -17.11 -29.56
N PRO A 427 -3.90 -16.85 -30.60
CA PRO A 427 -2.44 -16.96 -30.56
C PRO A 427 -1.82 -16.17 -29.40
N ASP A 428 -0.73 -16.70 -28.83
CA ASP A 428 -0.07 -16.11 -27.65
C ASP A 428 0.47 -14.70 -27.91
N ASP A 429 0.85 -14.36 -29.14
CA ASP A 429 1.29 -13.02 -29.50
C ASP A 429 0.15 -11.99 -29.45
N GLU A 430 -1.05 -12.36 -29.88
CA GLU A 430 -2.25 -11.51 -29.77
C GLU A 430 -2.75 -11.41 -28.33
N MET A 431 -2.80 -12.52 -27.59
CA MET A 431 -3.12 -12.49 -26.16
C MET A 431 -2.09 -11.67 -25.38
N GLY A 432 -0.80 -11.81 -25.72
CA GLY A 432 0.31 -11.09 -25.10
C GLY A 432 0.19 -9.57 -25.23
N LYS A 433 -0.22 -9.04 -26.39
CA LYS A 433 -0.49 -7.60 -26.57
C LYS A 433 -1.55 -7.10 -25.57
N ALA A 434 -2.59 -7.89 -25.34
CA ALA A 434 -3.63 -7.54 -24.40
C ALA A 434 -3.20 -7.72 -22.93
N VAL A 435 -2.36 -8.71 -22.64
CA VAL A 435 -1.70 -8.86 -21.34
C VAL A 435 -0.84 -7.64 -21.01
N ARG A 436 -0.04 -7.15 -21.97
CA ARG A 436 0.75 -5.91 -21.84
C ARG A 436 -0.12 -4.70 -21.53
N PHE A 437 -1.25 -4.54 -22.23
CA PHE A 437 -2.21 -3.46 -21.97
C PHE A 437 -2.73 -3.48 -20.52
N ILE A 438 -3.18 -4.63 -20.02
CA ILE A 438 -3.69 -4.74 -18.65
C ILE A 438 -2.57 -4.50 -17.64
N ALA A 439 -1.40 -5.09 -17.85
CA ALA A 439 -0.25 -4.86 -16.99
C ALA A 439 0.08 -3.37 -16.90
N ALA A 440 0.10 -2.66 -18.04
CA ALA A 440 0.32 -1.22 -18.06
C ALA A 440 -0.79 -0.45 -17.32
N HIS A 441 -2.07 -0.82 -17.48
CA HIS A 441 -3.19 -0.21 -16.74
C HIS A 441 -3.04 -0.38 -15.22
N GLU A 442 -2.81 -1.62 -14.75
CA GLU A 442 -2.66 -1.89 -13.31
C GLU A 442 -1.43 -1.19 -12.73
N ILE A 443 -0.35 -1.09 -13.49
CA ILE A 443 0.84 -0.35 -13.05
C ILE A 443 0.51 1.13 -12.87
N GLY A 444 -0.36 1.73 -13.69
CA GLY A 444 -0.82 3.10 -13.46
C GLY A 444 -1.41 3.32 -12.06
N HIS A 445 -2.20 2.37 -11.55
CA HIS A 445 -2.70 2.41 -10.16
C HIS A 445 -1.58 2.33 -9.13
N THR A 446 -0.56 1.49 -9.37
CA THR A 446 0.63 1.42 -8.50
C THR A 446 1.48 2.68 -8.55
N LEU A 447 1.31 3.53 -9.56
CA LEU A 447 1.94 4.86 -9.65
C LEU A 447 1.10 5.96 -8.98
N GLY A 448 -0.05 5.60 -8.40
CA GLY A 448 -0.95 6.50 -7.68
C GLY A 448 -2.14 7.01 -8.51
N LEU A 449 -2.26 6.62 -9.79
CA LEU A 449 -3.33 7.12 -10.66
C LEU A 449 -4.68 6.47 -10.36
N MET A 450 -5.73 7.26 -10.44
CA MET A 450 -7.12 6.78 -10.48
C MET A 450 -7.55 6.47 -11.91
N HIS A 451 -8.67 5.76 -12.06
CA HIS A 451 -9.33 5.68 -13.36
C HIS A 451 -9.72 7.07 -13.89
N ASN A 452 -9.47 7.33 -15.17
CA ASN A 452 -9.92 8.53 -15.87
C ASN A 452 -11.07 8.18 -16.83
N MET A 453 -12.29 8.05 -16.30
CA MET A 453 -13.48 7.66 -17.06
C MET A 453 -13.96 8.72 -18.08
N GLY A 454 -13.35 9.91 -18.05
CA GLY A 454 -13.66 11.00 -18.98
C GLY A 454 -12.67 11.13 -20.15
N SER A 455 -11.61 10.32 -20.20
CA SER A 455 -10.49 10.55 -21.12
C SER A 455 -10.88 10.35 -22.59
N SER A 456 -11.62 9.29 -22.89
CA SER A 456 -12.02 8.86 -24.24
C SER A 456 -12.92 9.86 -24.96
N ALA A 457 -13.58 10.77 -24.23
CA ALA A 457 -14.36 11.85 -24.82
C ALA A 457 -13.51 12.86 -25.61
N ALA A 458 -12.18 12.88 -25.40
CA ALA A 458 -11.28 13.79 -26.09
C ALA A 458 -11.06 13.43 -27.57
N TYR A 459 -11.20 12.15 -27.94
CA TYR A 459 -10.92 11.68 -29.31
C TYR A 459 -12.21 11.44 -30.08
N SER A 460 -12.28 12.07 -31.26
CA SER A 460 -13.43 11.90 -32.15
C SER A 460 -13.42 10.51 -32.81
N ILE A 461 -14.61 10.03 -33.18
CA ILE A 461 -14.79 8.78 -33.93
C ILE A 461 -13.95 8.76 -35.21
N ASP A 462 -13.94 9.86 -35.96
CA ASP A 462 -13.18 9.96 -37.23
C ASP A 462 -11.67 9.82 -36.98
N SER A 463 -11.16 10.36 -35.87
CA SER A 463 -9.77 10.21 -35.46
C SER A 463 -9.42 8.74 -35.16
N LEU A 464 -10.32 8.00 -34.49
CA LEU A 464 -10.12 6.58 -34.17
C LEU A 464 -10.15 5.67 -35.40
N ARG A 465 -10.65 6.15 -36.54
CA ARG A 465 -10.62 5.47 -37.84
C ARG A 465 -9.39 5.85 -38.68
N SER A 466 -8.56 6.76 -38.20
CA SER A 466 -7.34 7.20 -38.90
C SER A 466 -6.12 6.39 -38.43
N PRO A 467 -5.38 5.73 -39.34
CA PRO A 467 -4.18 4.98 -38.99
C PRO A 467 -3.05 5.90 -38.51
N THR A 468 -2.91 7.09 -39.11
CA THR A 468 -1.89 8.06 -38.69
C THR A 468 -2.16 8.60 -37.29
N PHE A 469 -3.43 8.86 -36.97
CA PHE A 469 -3.81 9.34 -35.63
C PHE A 469 -3.60 8.26 -34.56
N THR A 470 -4.17 7.07 -34.75
CA THR A 470 -4.10 5.98 -33.76
C THR A 470 -2.67 5.43 -33.57
N SER A 471 -1.82 5.49 -34.61
CA SER A 471 -0.40 5.13 -34.49
C SER A 471 0.38 6.01 -33.51
N THR A 472 -0.07 7.26 -33.29
CA THR A 472 0.62 8.25 -32.46
C THR A 472 -0.08 8.52 -31.13
N HIS A 473 -1.42 8.55 -31.11
CA HIS A 473 -2.22 8.95 -29.95
C HIS A 473 -2.88 7.74 -29.23
N GLY A 474 -2.85 6.55 -29.83
CA GLY A 474 -3.60 5.40 -29.32
C GLY A 474 -5.11 5.58 -29.47
N THR A 475 -5.89 5.07 -28.51
CA THR A 475 -7.37 5.05 -28.55
C THR A 475 -8.03 5.99 -27.53
N ALA A 476 -7.26 6.48 -26.56
CA ALA A 476 -7.65 7.49 -25.60
C ALA A 476 -6.39 8.20 -25.07
N PRO A 477 -6.50 9.45 -24.58
CA PRO A 477 -5.37 10.17 -23.99
C PRO A 477 -4.79 9.51 -22.72
N SER A 478 -5.56 8.65 -22.07
CA SER A 478 -5.16 7.92 -20.87
C SER A 478 -5.43 6.44 -21.01
N ILE A 479 -4.44 5.60 -20.69
CA ILE A 479 -4.62 4.17 -20.48
C ILE A 479 -5.52 3.87 -19.27
N MET A 480 -5.65 4.83 -18.34
CA MET A 480 -6.46 4.70 -17.12
C MET A 480 -7.96 4.87 -17.38
N ASP A 481 -8.37 5.11 -18.63
CA ASP A 481 -9.77 5.00 -19.04
C ASP A 481 -10.13 3.53 -19.34
N TYR A 482 -11.41 3.22 -19.28
CA TYR A 482 -11.99 1.98 -19.78
C TYR A 482 -12.24 2.01 -21.30
N ALA A 483 -11.47 2.81 -22.03
CA ALA A 483 -11.50 2.96 -23.48
C ALA A 483 -10.86 1.76 -24.23
N ARG A 484 -11.16 0.53 -23.77
CA ARG A 484 -10.58 -0.80 -24.11
C ARG A 484 -10.02 -0.92 -25.54
N PHE A 485 -10.57 -1.77 -26.41
CA PHE A 485 -10.03 -1.94 -27.77
C PHE A 485 -10.80 -1.09 -28.78
N ASN A 486 -10.11 -0.61 -29.82
CA ASN A 486 -10.70 0.20 -30.88
C ASN A 486 -11.63 -0.62 -31.78
N TYR A 487 -12.88 -0.79 -31.36
CA TYR A 487 -13.93 -1.43 -32.15
C TYR A 487 -14.61 -0.47 -33.15
N VAL A 488 -14.22 0.80 -33.16
CA VAL A 488 -14.76 1.83 -34.05
C VAL A 488 -14.15 1.72 -35.45
N ALA A 489 -12.86 1.40 -35.54
CA ALA A 489 -12.17 1.15 -36.80
C ALA A 489 -12.84 0.00 -37.59
N GLN A 490 -12.93 0.17 -38.91
CA GLN A 490 -13.59 -0.74 -39.85
C GLN A 490 -12.63 -1.31 -40.90
N PRO A 491 -12.95 -2.46 -41.53
CA PRO A 491 -12.20 -2.96 -42.66
C PRO A 491 -12.07 -1.89 -43.75
N GLY A 492 -10.84 -1.63 -44.20
CA GLY A 492 -10.53 -0.57 -45.17
C GLY A 492 -9.96 0.71 -44.56
N ASP A 493 -10.11 0.94 -43.25
CA ASP A 493 -9.54 2.11 -42.56
C ASP A 493 -8.01 2.03 -42.43
N GLY A 494 -7.42 0.82 -42.48
CA GLY A 494 -5.98 0.60 -42.37
C GLY A 494 -5.40 0.75 -40.95
N VAL A 495 -6.26 0.87 -39.93
CA VAL A 495 -5.85 1.00 -38.52
C VAL A 495 -5.27 -0.31 -37.98
N GLU A 496 -4.03 -0.27 -37.50
CA GLU A 496 -3.36 -1.39 -36.84
C GLU A 496 -3.30 -1.23 -35.31
N GLN A 497 -3.29 0.01 -34.81
CA GLN A 497 -3.31 0.25 -33.37
C GLN A 497 -4.73 0.12 -32.81
N LEU A 498 -4.98 -1.00 -32.13
CA LEU A 498 -6.28 -1.29 -31.53
C LEU A 498 -6.30 -1.16 -30.00
N TYR A 499 -5.17 -0.85 -29.38
CA TYR A 499 -5.01 -0.81 -27.92
C TYR A 499 -4.78 0.63 -27.42
N PRO A 500 -5.23 0.96 -26.19
CA PRO A 500 -4.79 2.16 -25.50
C PRO A 500 -3.30 2.05 -25.21
N ARG A 501 -2.64 3.20 -25.07
CA ARG A 501 -1.23 3.30 -24.70
C ARG A 501 -1.09 4.30 -23.56
N ILE A 502 0.11 4.39 -23.00
CA ILE A 502 0.49 5.53 -22.16
C ILE A 502 0.39 6.80 -23.03
N GLY A 503 -0.64 7.59 -22.79
CA GLY A 503 -1.01 8.72 -23.63
C GLY A 503 -0.61 10.07 -23.03
N GLU A 504 -1.14 11.13 -23.64
CA GLU A 504 -0.87 12.52 -23.33
C GLU A 504 -1.27 12.88 -21.90
N TYR A 505 -2.44 12.40 -21.45
CA TYR A 505 -2.93 12.60 -20.09
C TYR A 505 -2.03 11.86 -19.09
N ASP A 506 -1.65 10.62 -19.39
CA ASP A 506 -0.82 9.81 -18.49
C ASP A 506 0.55 10.46 -18.29
N CYS A 507 1.19 10.89 -19.39
CA CYS A 507 2.45 11.61 -19.35
C CYS A 507 2.33 12.93 -18.57
N TYR A 508 1.22 13.66 -18.77
CA TYR A 508 0.92 14.89 -18.04
C TYR A 508 0.74 14.66 -16.53
N ALA A 509 0.00 13.63 -16.15
CA ALA A 509 -0.31 13.29 -14.77
C ALA A 509 0.94 12.77 -14.04
N ILE A 510 1.77 11.97 -14.70
CA ILE A 510 3.06 11.52 -14.16
C ILE A 510 4.01 12.71 -14.00
N GLU A 511 4.10 13.63 -14.96
CA GLU A 511 4.90 14.85 -14.77
C GLU A 511 4.38 15.72 -13.61
N PHE A 512 3.06 15.84 -13.44
CA PHE A 512 2.47 16.52 -12.28
C PHE A 512 2.96 15.89 -10.96
N ALA A 513 2.97 14.56 -10.85
CA ALA A 513 3.29 13.86 -9.62
C ALA A 513 4.80 13.69 -9.35
N TYR A 514 5.58 13.47 -10.41
CA TYR A 514 6.95 12.96 -10.31
C TYR A 514 8.01 13.96 -10.71
N ARG A 515 7.66 15.10 -11.34
CA ARG A 515 8.63 16.17 -11.56
C ARG A 515 9.14 16.69 -10.21
N TRP A 516 10.39 16.37 -9.88
CA TRP A 516 11.10 16.95 -8.75
C TRP A 516 11.33 18.46 -8.97
N ARG A 517 11.12 19.28 -7.93
CA ARG A 517 11.27 20.75 -7.98
C ARG A 517 12.20 21.31 -6.89
N GLY A 518 12.78 20.45 -6.05
CA GLY A 518 13.66 20.86 -4.96
C GLY A 518 12.98 21.66 -3.84
N ALA A 519 11.65 21.64 -3.75
CA ALA A 519 10.91 22.27 -2.66
C ALA A 519 11.12 21.52 -1.34
N ALA A 520 11.25 22.27 -0.23
CA ALA A 520 11.39 21.71 1.10
C ALA A 520 10.03 21.35 1.73
N THR A 521 8.95 21.99 1.26
CA THR A 521 7.59 21.77 1.77
C THR A 521 6.57 21.63 0.62
N PRO A 522 5.42 20.96 0.85
CA PRO A 522 4.34 20.91 -0.13
C PRO A 522 3.79 22.30 -0.49
N HIS A 523 3.83 23.24 0.46
CA HIS A 523 3.35 24.61 0.26
C HIS A 523 4.24 25.40 -0.71
N GLU A 524 5.57 25.24 -0.65
CA GLU A 524 6.53 25.92 -1.56
C GLU A 524 6.33 25.52 -3.02
N GLU A 525 6.00 24.25 -3.28
CA GLU A 525 5.83 23.74 -4.63
C GLU A 525 4.44 24.06 -5.23
N GLN A 526 3.45 24.37 -4.38
CA GLN A 526 2.04 24.46 -4.79
C GLN A 526 1.79 25.43 -5.95
N GLN A 527 2.48 26.58 -5.97
CA GLN A 527 2.30 27.57 -7.03
C GLN A 527 2.73 27.00 -8.39
N ALA A 528 3.89 26.34 -8.46
CA ALA A 528 4.40 25.75 -9.68
C ALA A 528 3.51 24.62 -10.20
N GLN A 529 2.95 23.80 -9.30
CA GLN A 529 1.98 22.76 -9.65
C GLN A 529 0.70 23.35 -10.26
N ARG A 530 0.12 24.36 -9.61
CA ARG A 530 -1.11 25.00 -10.10
C ARG A 530 -0.91 25.64 -11.46
N ALA A 531 0.25 26.27 -11.68
CA ALA A 531 0.62 26.84 -12.97
C ALA A 531 0.76 25.74 -14.05
N TYR A 532 1.42 24.62 -13.72
CA TYR A 532 1.54 23.49 -14.62
C TYR A 532 0.16 22.96 -15.05
N VAL A 533 -0.74 22.66 -14.10
CA VAL A 533 -2.10 22.18 -14.38
C VAL A 533 -2.91 23.21 -15.18
N ALA A 534 -2.76 24.50 -14.89
CA ALA A 534 -3.46 25.57 -15.61
C ALA A 534 -3.09 25.66 -17.09
N ASN A 535 -1.88 25.26 -17.49
CA ASN A 535 -1.46 25.28 -18.90
C ASN A 535 -2.24 24.29 -19.76
N PHE A 536 -2.78 23.23 -19.17
CA PHE A 536 -3.49 22.15 -19.89
C PHE A 536 -5.02 22.22 -19.70
N SER A 537 -5.53 23.10 -18.84
CA SER A 537 -6.92 23.04 -18.37
C SER A 537 -8.01 23.30 -19.42
N LYS A 538 -7.63 23.74 -20.62
CA LYS A 538 -8.57 24.00 -21.73
C LYS A 538 -8.57 22.92 -22.80
N ASP A 539 -7.61 22.00 -22.75
CA ASP A 539 -7.46 20.95 -23.74
C ASP A 539 -8.14 19.66 -23.23
N PRO A 540 -9.18 19.15 -23.94
CA PRO A 540 -9.89 17.95 -23.55
C PRO A 540 -9.00 16.72 -23.37
N ALA A 541 -7.86 16.63 -24.06
CA ALA A 541 -6.93 15.51 -23.92
C ALA A 541 -6.33 15.41 -22.51
N TYR A 542 -6.35 16.49 -21.73
CA TYR A 542 -5.81 16.55 -20.38
C TYR A 542 -6.89 16.57 -19.28
N PHE A 543 -8.15 16.36 -19.66
CA PHE A 543 -9.26 16.35 -18.72
C PHE A 543 -9.28 15.07 -17.87
N PHE A 544 -9.51 15.25 -16.57
CA PHE A 544 -9.79 14.15 -15.64
C PHE A 544 -11.29 14.02 -15.38
N GLY A 545 -11.87 12.90 -15.77
CA GLY A 545 -13.22 12.50 -15.41
C GLY A 545 -13.20 11.43 -14.31
N PRO A 546 -13.68 11.71 -13.09
CA PRO A 546 -13.75 10.72 -12.03
C PRO A 546 -14.77 9.61 -12.34
N GLN A 547 -14.63 8.47 -11.68
CA GLN A 547 -15.50 7.29 -11.79
C GLN A 547 -16.92 7.51 -11.26
#